data_AF-A0A8T0EVC0-F1
#
_entry.id   AF-A0A8T0EVC0-F1
#
_cell.length_a   1.000
_cell.length_b   1.000
_cell.length_c   1.000
_cell.angle_alpha   90.00
_cell.angle_beta   90.00
_cell.angle_gamma   90.00
#
_symmetry.space_group_name_H-M   'P 1'
#
loop_
_entity.id
_entity.type
_entity.pdbx_description
1 polymer ?
#
loop_
_entity_poly.entity_id
_entity_poly.type
_entity_poly.pdbx_seq_one_letter_code
_entity_poly.pdbx_strand_id
1 'polypeptide(L)'
;MEQVSSTLQEHLALDKKHCNEVFSLPSLQVFQVHNDRCNILKVTVVEAHKITKGWVRDLVDKPDPYVVLYIPGSPNGKKKTKYFDNTASPTWNEEFTFILDPEKCYELELTLMDANYTVDRKLGVEKIPLLDLNFHEETSITVKFNEVTEIILKLLLEVDDKPDLRYGLSLCDKEKDFRRQRRDVVKQSLQFLFPETTPLKDSEVPIIGIIGSGGGFRAMTALSGAMKALADTKLLDCATYVAGLSGSAWYLSTLYSHPDFPSKKPGELLDELKTNVRHSPFWLLSPRSMYRYISDIKQKHKNGQPVSFTDFFGHLLGDTLLKGRQQVRLSEQRQKIDHGEAPLPLYTCLHVKNNVSAKVFQDWIEFTPYEIGISKYAAFTKTEDFGCKFFKGRIVKRFPEFPLHYLQGIWGSAFTILFRRLLQEKTKLSIDLNALPTIDSDEEEDIFFDAEEEFKDEEDALRDALGNLDLGSGGIDDIQSENEEEEETFEDTCATEEVDGKRKHSIWKDFVNNICTNSILDTRKGRAGCILNPLRGLSLIPCFSFSPFSPTSPSDDMLFKGLTEPAPTDSKTLYLVDGGLTFNLPFPLLLRPQRSIDLFITFDFSSREADHTAPFKELLLLRKVGSHK
;
A
#
# COMPACT_ATOMS: atom_id res chain seq x y z
N MET A 1 36.66 14.69 38.69
CA MET A 1 36.59 13.54 37.75
C MET A 1 36.29 12.23 38.47
N GLU A 2 36.90 11.93 39.62
CA GLU A 2 36.62 10.68 40.37
C GLU A 2 35.19 10.59 40.95
N GLN A 3 34.60 11.70 41.39
CA GLN A 3 33.22 11.72 41.92
C GLN A 3 32.12 11.50 40.86
N VAL A 4 32.40 11.75 39.58
CA VAL A 4 31.44 11.50 38.47
C VAL A 4 31.52 10.04 38.03
N SER A 5 32.68 9.40 38.20
CA SER A 5 32.88 7.97 37.92
C SER A 5 32.16 7.07 38.92
N SER A 6 32.18 7.44 40.21
CA SER A 6 31.53 6.65 41.27
C SER A 6 30.00 6.69 41.20
N THR A 7 29.41 7.85 40.86
CA THR A 7 27.95 8.00 40.71
C THR A 7 27.42 7.28 39.46
N LEU A 8 28.21 7.23 38.37
CA LEU A 8 27.87 6.43 37.19
C LEU A 8 27.92 4.92 37.46
N GLN A 9 28.92 4.46 38.22
CA GLN A 9 29.04 3.06 38.62
C GLN A 9 27.94 2.62 39.60
N GLU A 10 27.51 3.49 40.51
CA GLU A 10 26.39 3.20 41.41
C GLU A 10 25.05 3.15 40.69
N HIS A 11 24.79 4.02 39.71
CA HIS A 11 23.57 3.94 38.88
C HIS A 11 23.57 2.70 37.96
N LEU A 12 24.72 2.35 37.37
CA LEU A 12 24.86 1.11 36.59
C LEU A 12 24.76 -0.17 37.44
N ALA A 13 25.04 -0.08 38.75
CA ALA A 13 24.90 -1.20 39.68
C ALA A 13 23.48 -1.35 40.24
N LEU A 14 22.74 -0.24 40.41
CA LEU A 14 21.32 -0.24 40.79
C LEU A 14 20.42 -0.84 39.68
N ASP A 15 20.75 -0.57 38.41
CA ASP A 15 20.04 -1.16 37.26
C ASP A 15 20.24 -2.69 37.14
N LYS A 16 21.34 -3.25 37.68
CA LYS A 16 21.54 -4.70 37.67
C LYS A 16 20.55 -5.47 38.56
N LYS A 17 19.94 -4.82 39.56
CA LYS A 17 18.96 -5.47 40.44
C LYS A 17 17.53 -5.48 39.86
N HIS A 18 17.21 -4.58 38.93
CA HIS A 18 15.94 -4.57 38.19
C HIS A 18 16.03 -5.19 36.78
N CYS A 19 17.23 -5.53 36.30
CA CYS A 19 17.44 -6.18 34.98
C CYS A 19 17.26 -7.71 34.96
N ASN A 20 16.80 -8.36 36.03
CA ASN A 20 16.67 -9.83 36.07
C ASN A 20 15.32 -10.38 35.58
N GLU A 21 14.40 -9.52 35.14
CA GLU A 21 13.21 -9.96 34.40
C GLU A 21 13.35 -9.56 32.92
N VAL A 22 14.27 -10.23 32.24
CA VAL A 22 14.31 -10.23 30.77
C VAL A 22 13.16 -11.12 30.32
N PHE A 23 12.00 -10.52 30.05
CA PHE A 23 10.93 -11.21 29.32
C PHE A 23 11.45 -11.55 27.92
N SER A 24 11.60 -12.85 27.64
CA SER A 24 12.00 -13.37 26.34
C SER A 24 10.90 -13.11 25.31
N LEU A 25 11.20 -12.40 24.22
CA LEU A 25 10.27 -12.28 23.10
C LEU A 25 10.28 -13.53 22.21
N PRO A 26 9.13 -13.88 21.61
CA PRO A 26 9.09 -14.92 20.60
C PRO A 26 9.90 -14.47 19.38
N SER A 27 10.82 -15.32 18.95
CA SER A 27 11.56 -15.16 17.70
C SER A 27 10.62 -14.87 16.53
N LEU A 28 10.93 -13.88 15.69
CA LEU A 28 10.19 -13.65 14.44
C LEU A 28 10.19 -14.93 13.60
N GLN A 29 9.01 -15.50 13.40
CA GLN A 29 8.81 -16.69 12.58
C GLN A 29 8.83 -16.30 11.10
N VAL A 30 9.67 -16.97 10.32
CA VAL A 30 9.73 -16.82 8.87
C VAL A 30 8.88 -17.89 8.21
N PHE A 31 8.14 -17.46 7.19
CA PHE A 31 7.39 -18.35 6.32
C PHE A 31 8.07 -18.44 4.96
N GLN A 32 8.12 -19.65 4.44
CA GLN A 32 8.48 -19.92 3.06
C GLN A 32 7.20 -20.06 2.24
N VAL A 33 7.15 -19.39 1.10
CA VAL A 33 6.07 -19.59 0.12
C VAL A 33 6.31 -20.92 -0.58
N HIS A 34 5.33 -21.82 -0.53
CA HIS A 34 5.31 -23.00 -1.39
C HIS A 34 5.02 -22.56 -2.82
N ASN A 35 5.80 -23.04 -3.80
CA ASN A 35 5.65 -22.64 -5.20
C ASN A 35 4.48 -23.38 -5.85
N ASP A 36 3.25 -23.01 -5.47
CA ASP A 36 2.03 -23.54 -6.03
C ASP A 36 1.89 -23.07 -7.49
N ARG A 37 1.79 -24.03 -8.41
CA ARG A 37 1.64 -23.75 -9.85
C ARG A 37 0.23 -23.25 -10.14
N CYS A 38 0.11 -22.50 -11.24
CA CYS A 38 -1.17 -22.15 -11.83
C CYS A 38 -1.29 -22.77 -13.22
N ASN A 39 -2.53 -23.07 -13.61
CA ASN A 39 -2.83 -23.33 -15.01
C ASN A 39 -3.38 -22.05 -15.64
N ILE A 40 -3.00 -21.81 -16.89
CA ILE A 40 -3.53 -20.73 -17.71
C ILE A 40 -4.44 -21.34 -18.76
N LEU A 41 -5.72 -20.96 -18.74
CA LEU A 41 -6.66 -21.27 -19.80
C LEU A 41 -6.80 -20.06 -20.72
N LYS A 42 -6.43 -20.23 -21.99
CA LYS A 42 -6.75 -19.28 -23.06
C LYS A 42 -8.04 -19.73 -23.73
N VAL A 43 -8.99 -18.81 -23.84
CA VAL A 43 -10.29 -19.00 -24.49
C VAL A 43 -10.41 -17.98 -25.61
N THR A 44 -10.40 -18.43 -26.85
CA THR A 44 -10.68 -17.58 -28.01
C THR A 44 -12.13 -17.74 -28.42
N VAL A 45 -12.89 -16.65 -28.37
CA VAL A 45 -14.25 -16.59 -28.94
C VAL A 45 -14.09 -16.24 -30.41
N VAL A 46 -14.32 -17.23 -31.29
CA VAL A 46 -14.02 -17.10 -32.72
C VAL A 46 -15.18 -16.40 -33.42
N GLU A 47 -16.30 -17.11 -33.53
CA GLU A 47 -17.48 -16.65 -34.26
C GLU A 47 -18.73 -17.37 -33.77
N ALA A 48 -19.89 -16.82 -34.12
CA ALA A 48 -21.18 -17.47 -33.93
C ALA A 48 -21.98 -17.47 -35.23
N HIS A 49 -22.87 -18.45 -35.36
CA HIS A 49 -23.74 -18.65 -36.51
C HIS A 49 -25.20 -18.74 -36.05
N LYS A 50 -26.10 -18.20 -36.87
CA LYS A 50 -27.57 -18.31 -36.69
C LYS A 50 -28.06 -17.84 -35.30
N ILE A 51 -27.58 -16.71 -34.81
CA ILE A 51 -28.10 -16.08 -33.59
C ILE A 51 -29.54 -15.62 -33.84
N THR A 52 -30.47 -15.97 -32.95
CA THR A 52 -31.88 -15.63 -33.07
C THR A 52 -32.52 -15.33 -31.72
N LYS A 53 -33.39 -14.32 -31.67
CA LYS A 53 -34.33 -14.03 -30.56
C LYS A 53 -35.68 -14.72 -30.75
N GLY A 54 -35.83 -15.50 -31.82
CA GLY A 54 -37.06 -16.03 -32.39
C GLY A 54 -37.47 -15.25 -33.65
N TRP A 55 -37.94 -15.95 -34.69
CA TRP A 55 -38.22 -15.42 -36.03
C TRP A 55 -39.02 -14.10 -36.07
N VAL A 56 -40.05 -13.98 -35.23
CA VAL A 56 -40.90 -12.77 -35.17
C VAL A 56 -40.15 -11.56 -34.61
N ARG A 57 -39.24 -11.78 -33.65
CA ARG A 57 -38.51 -10.72 -32.96
C ARG A 57 -37.32 -10.23 -33.79
N ASP A 58 -36.63 -11.12 -34.47
CA ASP A 58 -35.50 -10.77 -35.35
C ASP A 58 -35.92 -9.90 -36.54
N LEU A 59 -37.21 -9.90 -36.91
CA LEU A 59 -37.76 -9.04 -37.95
C LEU A 59 -37.95 -7.59 -37.46
N VAL A 60 -38.16 -7.40 -36.16
CA VAL A 60 -38.35 -6.08 -35.52
C VAL A 60 -37.02 -5.49 -35.10
N ASP A 61 -36.15 -6.32 -34.54
CA ASP A 61 -34.89 -5.91 -33.94
C ASP A 61 -33.87 -7.04 -34.15
N LYS A 62 -32.82 -6.77 -34.94
CA LYS A 62 -31.79 -7.77 -35.17
C LYS A 62 -30.95 -7.92 -33.90
N PRO A 63 -30.34 -9.10 -33.67
CA PRO A 63 -29.46 -9.25 -32.52
C PRO A 63 -28.22 -8.35 -32.61
N ASP A 64 -27.81 -7.79 -31.48
CA ASP A 64 -26.56 -7.08 -31.24
C ASP A 64 -25.65 -7.94 -30.34
N PRO A 65 -25.11 -9.06 -30.84
CA PRO A 65 -24.60 -10.12 -29.98
C PRO A 65 -23.24 -9.82 -29.36
N TYR A 66 -23.09 -10.21 -28.10
CA TYR A 66 -21.79 -10.39 -27.44
C TYR A 66 -21.81 -11.60 -26.50
N VAL A 67 -20.63 -12.02 -26.08
CA VAL A 67 -20.44 -13.21 -25.25
C VAL A 67 -19.83 -12.80 -23.92
N VAL A 68 -20.37 -13.34 -22.82
CA VAL A 68 -19.77 -13.27 -21.48
C VAL A 68 -19.26 -14.65 -21.11
N LEU A 69 -17.96 -14.70 -20.79
CA LEU A 69 -17.28 -15.87 -20.26
C LEU A 69 -17.22 -15.73 -18.74
N TYR A 70 -17.65 -16.76 -18.01
CA TYR A 70 -17.56 -16.81 -16.56
C TYR A 70 -17.00 -18.15 -16.07
N ILE A 71 -15.92 -18.12 -15.29
CA ILE A 71 -15.38 -19.29 -14.59
C ILE A 71 -15.53 -19.06 -13.09
N PRO A 72 -16.55 -19.65 -12.43
CA PRO A 72 -16.74 -19.55 -10.99
C PRO A 72 -15.48 -19.96 -10.22
N GLY A 73 -15.10 -19.16 -9.22
CA GLY A 73 -13.92 -19.44 -8.39
C GLY A 73 -12.56 -19.09 -9.02
N SER A 74 -12.49 -18.71 -10.31
CA SER A 74 -11.26 -18.17 -10.89
C SER A 74 -11.05 -16.71 -10.46
N PRO A 75 -9.82 -16.27 -10.13
CA PRO A 75 -9.52 -14.90 -9.71
C PRO A 75 -9.89 -13.84 -10.76
N ASN A 76 -9.89 -14.17 -12.05
CA ASN A 76 -10.35 -13.33 -13.17
C ASN A 76 -11.49 -14.00 -13.96
N GLY A 77 -12.40 -14.63 -13.22
CA GLY A 77 -13.42 -15.50 -13.80
C GLY A 77 -14.35 -14.87 -14.82
N LYS A 78 -14.66 -13.56 -14.79
CA LYS A 78 -15.63 -12.93 -15.70
C LYS A 78 -14.96 -12.05 -16.76
N LYS A 79 -15.31 -12.24 -18.04
CA LYS A 79 -14.83 -11.45 -19.19
C LYS A 79 -15.93 -11.34 -20.26
N LYS A 80 -15.91 -10.29 -21.08
CA LYS A 80 -16.88 -10.09 -22.18
C LYS A 80 -16.19 -9.68 -23.48
N THR A 81 -16.74 -10.13 -24.60
CA THR A 81 -16.37 -9.64 -25.94
C THR A 81 -16.94 -8.25 -26.21
N LYS A 82 -16.49 -7.63 -27.30
CA LYS A 82 -17.25 -6.53 -27.92
C LYS A 82 -18.57 -7.07 -28.48
N TYR A 83 -19.55 -6.18 -28.61
CA TYR A 83 -20.78 -6.48 -29.33
C TYR A 83 -20.65 -6.07 -30.79
N PHE A 84 -21.46 -6.67 -31.66
CA PHE A 84 -21.60 -6.27 -33.05
C PHE A 84 -23.03 -5.83 -33.31
N ASP A 85 -23.21 -4.71 -34.01
CA ASP A 85 -24.55 -4.23 -34.36
C ASP A 85 -25.21 -5.10 -35.45
N ASN A 86 -26.46 -5.46 -35.22
CA ASN A 86 -27.44 -5.97 -36.18
C ASN A 86 -26.97 -7.20 -36.97
N THR A 87 -26.32 -8.16 -36.30
CA THR A 87 -25.77 -9.36 -36.93
C THR A 87 -26.21 -10.65 -36.24
N ALA A 88 -26.61 -11.64 -37.05
CA ALA A 88 -26.88 -13.00 -36.60
C ALA A 88 -25.65 -13.91 -36.72
N SER A 89 -24.53 -13.40 -37.24
CA SER A 89 -23.30 -14.18 -37.45
C SER A 89 -22.05 -13.32 -37.21
N PRO A 90 -21.78 -12.93 -35.95
CA PRO A 90 -20.61 -12.15 -35.56
C PRO A 90 -19.32 -13.00 -35.60
N THR A 91 -18.20 -12.33 -35.91
CA THR A 91 -16.85 -12.90 -35.83
C THR A 91 -16.01 -12.02 -34.91
N TRP A 92 -15.79 -12.47 -33.67
CA TRP A 92 -15.05 -11.70 -32.65
C TRP A 92 -13.54 -11.89 -32.75
N ASN A 93 -13.07 -13.13 -32.86
CA ASN A 93 -11.65 -13.49 -32.73
C ASN A 93 -10.95 -12.85 -31.51
N GLU A 94 -11.67 -12.79 -30.38
CA GLU A 94 -11.14 -12.23 -29.13
C GLU A 94 -10.60 -13.33 -28.22
N GLU A 95 -9.35 -13.21 -27.78
CA GLU A 95 -8.70 -14.15 -26.86
C GLU A 95 -8.73 -13.62 -25.42
N PHE A 96 -9.06 -14.53 -24.49
CA PHE A 96 -9.16 -14.24 -23.07
C PHE A 96 -8.38 -15.24 -22.24
N THR A 97 -7.62 -14.74 -21.27
CA THR A 97 -6.80 -15.58 -20.37
C THR A 97 -7.40 -15.69 -18.97
N PHE A 98 -7.58 -16.91 -18.47
CA PHE A 98 -8.03 -17.23 -17.11
C PHE A 98 -6.93 -17.95 -16.34
N ILE A 99 -6.79 -17.60 -15.06
CA ILE A 99 -5.89 -18.29 -14.15
C ILE A 99 -6.71 -19.31 -13.36
N LEU A 100 -6.27 -20.56 -13.36
CA LEU A 100 -6.94 -21.69 -12.74
C LEU A 100 -6.05 -22.33 -11.69
N ASP A 101 -6.66 -22.68 -10.56
CA ASP A 101 -6.02 -23.47 -9.52
C ASP A 101 -6.03 -24.96 -9.91
N PRO A 102 -4.87 -25.63 -10.07
CA PRO A 102 -4.84 -27.04 -10.48
C PRO A 102 -5.57 -27.99 -9.52
N GLU A 103 -5.81 -27.58 -8.28
CA GLU A 103 -6.50 -28.39 -7.27
C GLU A 103 -8.05 -28.31 -7.36
N LYS A 104 -8.58 -27.44 -8.22
CA LYS A 104 -10.02 -27.22 -8.37
C LYS A 104 -10.52 -27.66 -9.73
N CYS A 105 -11.73 -28.22 -9.75
CA CYS A 105 -12.48 -28.46 -10.98
C CYS A 105 -13.22 -27.18 -11.38
N TYR A 106 -13.10 -26.82 -12.66
CA TYR A 106 -13.73 -25.62 -13.21
C TYR A 106 -14.67 -25.96 -14.36
N GLU A 107 -15.74 -25.18 -14.45
CA GLU A 107 -16.63 -25.11 -15.61
C GLU A 107 -16.55 -23.71 -16.21
N LEU A 108 -16.50 -23.61 -17.53
CA LEU A 108 -16.66 -22.36 -18.25
C LEU A 108 -18.14 -22.15 -18.55
N GLU A 109 -18.74 -21.13 -17.95
CA GLU A 109 -20.07 -20.64 -18.29
C GLU A 109 -19.98 -19.66 -19.45
N LEU A 110 -20.59 -20.01 -20.58
CA LEU A 110 -20.68 -19.20 -21.78
C LEU A 110 -22.09 -18.60 -21.85
N THR A 111 -22.21 -17.29 -21.64
CA THR A 111 -23.48 -16.58 -21.77
C THR A 111 -23.52 -15.81 -23.07
N LEU A 112 -24.52 -16.08 -23.92
CA LEU A 112 -24.82 -15.28 -25.09
C LEU A 112 -25.76 -14.14 -24.71
N MET A 113 -25.36 -12.92 -25.03
CA MET A 113 -26.07 -11.69 -24.71
C MET A 113 -26.41 -10.92 -25.99
N ASP A 114 -27.43 -10.08 -25.90
CA ASP A 114 -27.92 -9.16 -26.92
C ASP A 114 -27.92 -7.76 -26.32
N ALA A 115 -27.08 -6.87 -26.85
CA ALA A 115 -26.98 -5.50 -26.37
C ALA A 115 -28.26 -4.73 -26.72
N ASN A 116 -28.85 -4.01 -25.77
CA ASN A 116 -30.03 -3.18 -26.02
C ASN A 116 -29.82 -1.78 -25.44
N TYR A 117 -30.57 -0.80 -25.96
CA TYR A 117 -30.49 0.58 -25.46
C TYR A 117 -30.85 0.76 -23.99
N THR A 118 -31.68 -0.13 -23.42
CA THR A 118 -32.13 -0.05 -22.04
C THR A 118 -31.49 -1.11 -21.16
N VAL A 119 -31.74 -2.39 -21.45
CA VAL A 119 -31.23 -3.52 -20.66
C VAL A 119 -30.81 -4.65 -21.59
N ASP A 120 -29.54 -5.04 -21.48
CA ASP A 120 -28.99 -6.16 -22.24
C ASP A 120 -29.74 -7.45 -21.93
N ARG A 121 -30.08 -8.18 -22.99
CA ARG A 121 -30.90 -9.38 -22.89
C ARG A 121 -30.05 -10.63 -22.99
N LYS A 122 -30.21 -11.50 -22.01
CA LYS A 122 -29.62 -12.84 -22.00
C LYS A 122 -30.36 -13.77 -22.98
N LEU A 123 -29.66 -14.29 -23.98
CA LEU A 123 -30.20 -15.21 -24.99
C LEU A 123 -30.07 -16.69 -24.57
N GLY A 124 -29.01 -17.01 -23.81
CA GLY A 124 -28.82 -18.35 -23.24
C GLY A 124 -27.51 -18.50 -22.47
N VAL A 125 -27.36 -19.62 -21.76
CA VAL A 125 -26.12 -20.00 -21.04
C VAL A 125 -25.85 -21.46 -21.26
N GLU A 126 -24.60 -21.76 -21.58
CA GLU A 126 -24.10 -23.12 -21.65
C GLU A 126 -22.90 -23.28 -20.72
N LYS A 127 -22.72 -24.49 -20.17
CA LYS A 127 -21.63 -24.83 -19.27
C LYS A 127 -20.72 -25.86 -19.92
N ILE A 128 -19.42 -25.60 -19.88
CA ILE A 128 -18.40 -26.43 -20.51
C ILE A 128 -17.45 -26.93 -19.43
N PRO A 129 -17.45 -28.24 -19.11
CA PRO A 129 -16.47 -28.83 -18.20
C PRO A 129 -15.05 -28.69 -18.76
N LEU A 130 -14.09 -28.30 -17.92
CA LEU A 130 -12.70 -28.11 -18.31
C LEU A 130 -11.79 -29.31 -17.96
N LEU A 131 -12.36 -30.39 -17.40
CA LEU A 131 -11.59 -31.55 -16.91
C LEU A 131 -10.89 -32.33 -18.03
N ASP A 132 -11.47 -32.35 -19.22
CA ASP A 132 -11.01 -33.19 -20.34
C ASP A 132 -9.99 -32.48 -21.26
N LEU A 133 -9.53 -31.28 -20.89
CA LEU A 133 -8.57 -30.53 -21.71
C LEU A 133 -7.15 -31.05 -21.51
N ASN A 134 -6.50 -31.42 -22.63
CA ASN A 134 -5.08 -31.73 -22.64
C ASN A 134 -4.21 -30.47 -22.53
N PHE A 135 -3.10 -30.57 -21.82
CA PHE A 135 -2.13 -29.47 -21.75
C PHE A 135 -1.43 -29.26 -23.09
N HIS A 136 -1.23 -27.99 -23.45
CA HIS A 136 -0.54 -27.52 -24.66
C HIS A 136 -1.16 -27.96 -25.99
N GLU A 137 -2.41 -28.43 -25.98
CA GLU A 137 -3.19 -28.79 -27.17
C GLU A 137 -4.37 -27.84 -27.33
N GLU A 138 -4.50 -27.21 -28.49
CA GLU A 138 -5.64 -26.35 -28.81
C GLU A 138 -6.86 -27.22 -29.17
N THR A 139 -7.92 -27.11 -28.38
CA THR A 139 -9.19 -27.82 -28.60
C THR A 139 -10.23 -26.83 -29.12
N SER A 140 -10.82 -27.12 -30.29
CA SER A 140 -11.96 -26.35 -30.80
C SER A 140 -13.26 -27.01 -30.41
N ILE A 141 -14.16 -26.24 -29.80
CA ILE A 141 -15.48 -26.70 -29.38
C ILE A 141 -16.58 -25.85 -30.03
N THR A 142 -17.68 -26.50 -30.40
CA THR A 142 -18.88 -25.83 -30.91
C THR A 142 -19.97 -25.94 -29.85
N VAL A 143 -20.37 -24.80 -29.30
CA VAL A 143 -21.37 -24.68 -28.25
C VAL A 143 -22.70 -24.30 -28.90
N LYS A 144 -23.75 -25.08 -28.64
CA LYS A 144 -25.07 -24.86 -29.26
C LYS A 144 -26.03 -24.24 -28.25
N PHE A 145 -26.74 -23.21 -28.67
CA PHE A 145 -27.81 -22.58 -27.89
C PHE A 145 -29.14 -22.82 -28.60
N ASN A 146 -30.14 -23.30 -27.84
CA ASN A 146 -31.51 -23.53 -28.33
C ASN A 146 -31.58 -24.36 -29.63
N GLU A 147 -30.64 -25.29 -29.85
CA GLU A 147 -30.50 -26.14 -31.05
C GLU A 147 -30.29 -25.43 -32.40
N VAL A 148 -30.22 -24.09 -32.43
CA VAL A 148 -30.14 -23.30 -33.66
C VAL A 148 -28.85 -22.50 -33.76
N THR A 149 -28.49 -21.82 -32.68
CA THR A 149 -27.33 -20.93 -32.63
C THR A 149 -26.08 -21.73 -32.26
N GLU A 150 -24.98 -21.51 -32.96
CA GLU A 150 -23.73 -22.22 -32.73
C GLU A 150 -22.60 -21.21 -32.50
N ILE A 151 -21.82 -21.37 -31.43
CA ILE A 151 -20.66 -20.53 -31.12
C ILE A 151 -19.41 -21.41 -31.13
N ILE A 152 -18.39 -20.99 -31.87
CA ILE A 152 -17.11 -21.70 -31.96
C ILE A 152 -16.13 -21.07 -30.98
N LEU A 153 -15.60 -21.88 -30.07
CA LEU A 153 -14.53 -21.51 -29.16
C LEU A 153 -13.27 -22.31 -29.47
N LYS A 154 -12.11 -21.72 -29.16
CA LYS A 154 -10.83 -22.43 -29.06
C LYS A 154 -10.34 -22.33 -27.62
N LEU A 155 -9.97 -23.47 -27.05
CA LEU A 155 -9.47 -23.60 -25.69
C LEU A 155 -8.05 -24.12 -25.72
N LEU A 156 -7.15 -23.48 -24.98
CA LEU A 156 -5.77 -23.92 -24.82
C LEU A 156 -5.39 -23.83 -23.34
N LEU A 157 -5.03 -24.97 -22.75
CA LEU A 157 -4.61 -25.07 -21.35
C LEU A 157 -3.08 -25.16 -21.27
N GLU A 158 -2.46 -24.27 -20.53
CA GLU A 158 -1.01 -24.21 -20.33
C GLU A 158 -0.67 -24.29 -18.84
N VAL A 159 0.49 -24.85 -18.50
CA VAL A 159 1.05 -24.77 -17.14
C VAL A 159 1.89 -23.50 -17.04
N ASP A 160 1.73 -22.74 -15.96
CA ASP A 160 2.56 -21.60 -15.62
C ASP A 160 3.33 -21.86 -14.33
N ASP A 161 4.67 -21.86 -14.46
CA ASP A 161 5.62 -22.13 -13.39
C ASP A 161 6.42 -20.89 -12.97
N LYS A 162 6.15 -19.72 -13.56
CA LYS A 162 6.96 -18.50 -13.37
C LYS A 162 6.20 -17.46 -12.55
N PRO A 163 6.35 -17.40 -11.22
CA PRO A 163 5.71 -16.35 -10.42
C PRO A 163 6.22 -14.95 -10.84
N ASP A 164 5.33 -13.95 -10.79
CA ASP A 164 5.73 -12.53 -10.89
C ASP A 164 6.27 -12.02 -9.54
N LEU A 165 5.83 -12.63 -8.45
CA LEU A 165 6.40 -12.41 -7.12
C LEU A 165 7.80 -13.02 -7.00
N ARG A 166 8.71 -12.24 -6.42
CA ARG A 166 10.01 -12.75 -6.00
C ARG A 166 9.86 -13.41 -4.63
N TYR A 167 10.26 -14.66 -4.55
CA TYR A 167 10.39 -15.38 -3.28
C TYR A 167 11.86 -15.46 -2.85
N GLY A 168 12.12 -15.19 -1.58
CA GLY A 168 13.44 -15.39 -0.97
C GLY A 168 13.89 -14.26 -0.06
N LEU A 169 14.64 -14.64 0.98
CA LEU A 169 15.14 -13.72 1.99
C LEU A 169 16.32 -12.86 1.50
N SER A 170 17.04 -13.29 0.46
CA SER A 170 18.13 -12.51 -0.12
C SER A 170 17.65 -11.15 -0.60
N LEU A 171 18.53 -10.15 -0.58
CA LEU A 171 18.28 -8.88 -1.26
C LEU A 171 18.05 -9.13 -2.76
N CYS A 172 17.25 -8.29 -3.41
CA CYS A 172 17.13 -8.33 -4.87
C CYS A 172 18.45 -7.97 -5.54
N ASP A 173 18.61 -8.38 -6.79
CA ASP A 173 19.87 -8.16 -7.51
C ASP A 173 20.17 -6.66 -7.71
N LYS A 174 19.14 -5.83 -7.91
CA LYS A 174 19.29 -4.37 -7.97
C LYS A 174 19.85 -3.76 -6.68
N GLU A 175 19.42 -4.22 -5.51
CA GLU A 175 19.97 -3.75 -4.23
C GLU A 175 21.40 -4.25 -4.03
N LYS A 176 21.74 -5.48 -4.48
CA LYS A 176 23.13 -5.96 -4.46
C LYS A 176 24.02 -5.11 -5.38
N ASP A 177 23.54 -4.78 -6.57
CA ASP A 177 24.25 -3.93 -7.54
C ASP A 177 24.47 -2.53 -7.00
N PHE A 178 23.43 -1.94 -6.40
CA PHE A 178 23.51 -0.68 -5.68
C PHE A 178 24.61 -0.72 -4.61
N ARG A 179 24.60 -1.73 -3.73
CA ARG A 179 25.60 -1.86 -2.66
C ARG A 179 27.03 -1.95 -3.20
N ARG A 180 27.23 -2.64 -4.33
CA ARG A 180 28.55 -2.71 -4.98
C ARG A 180 29.03 -1.34 -5.40
N GLN A 181 28.17 -0.56 -6.07
CA GLN A 181 28.51 0.78 -6.56
C GLN A 181 28.67 1.79 -5.42
N ARG A 182 27.74 1.80 -4.45
CA ARG A 182 27.75 2.70 -3.30
C ARG A 182 28.98 2.50 -2.41
N ARG A 183 29.50 1.28 -2.32
CA ARG A 183 30.67 0.97 -1.50
C ARG A 183 31.90 1.81 -1.88
N ASP A 184 32.12 2.06 -3.16
CA ASP A 184 33.26 2.85 -3.62
C ASP A 184 33.11 4.33 -3.19
N VAL A 185 31.89 4.87 -3.28
CA VAL A 185 31.56 6.23 -2.81
C VAL A 185 31.76 6.35 -1.29
N VAL A 186 31.30 5.36 -0.53
CA VAL A 186 31.47 5.32 0.94
C VAL A 186 32.95 5.24 1.29
N LYS A 187 33.72 4.37 0.63
CA LYS A 187 35.17 4.22 0.86
C LYS A 187 35.92 5.52 0.61
N GLN A 188 35.64 6.19 -0.51
CA GLN A 188 36.26 7.49 -0.84
C GLN A 188 35.90 8.57 0.17
N SER A 189 34.64 8.59 0.64
CA SER A 189 34.17 9.59 1.60
C SER A 189 34.76 9.35 3.00
N LEU A 190 34.88 8.08 3.42
CA LEU A 190 35.58 7.71 4.65
C LEU A 190 37.06 8.04 4.58
N GLN A 191 37.71 7.86 3.42
CA GLN A 191 39.11 8.25 3.23
C GLN A 191 39.31 9.77 3.38
N PHE A 192 38.36 10.56 2.86
CA PHE A 192 38.39 12.00 3.01
C PHE A 192 38.20 12.46 4.46
N LEU A 193 37.25 11.86 5.19
CA LEU A 193 36.93 12.23 6.57
C LEU A 193 37.92 11.67 7.60
N PHE A 194 38.41 10.46 7.37
CA PHE A 194 39.24 9.70 8.29
C PHE A 194 40.45 9.07 7.55
N PRO A 195 41.41 9.90 7.08
CA PRO A 195 42.53 9.43 6.28
C PRO A 195 43.43 8.43 7.01
N GLU A 196 43.49 8.49 8.34
CA GLU A 196 44.34 7.61 9.18
C GLU A 196 43.74 6.21 9.39
N THR A 197 42.42 6.05 9.29
CA THR A 197 41.69 4.79 9.57
C THR A 197 40.90 4.28 8.36
N THR A 198 41.34 4.65 7.16
CA THR A 198 40.67 4.29 5.91
C THR A 198 40.65 2.76 5.70
N PRO A 199 39.48 2.17 5.39
CA PRO A 199 39.39 0.76 5.03
C PRO A 199 40.32 0.41 3.86
N LEU A 200 41.20 -0.58 4.04
CA LEU A 200 42.11 -1.02 2.99
C LEU A 200 41.37 -1.94 2.02
N LYS A 201 40.56 -2.85 2.58
CA LYS A 201 39.76 -3.82 1.82
C LYS A 201 38.31 -3.37 1.69
N ASP A 202 37.69 -3.79 0.60
CA ASP A 202 36.26 -3.56 0.37
C ASP A 202 35.37 -4.20 1.45
N SER A 203 35.81 -5.33 2.03
CA SER A 203 35.09 -6.01 3.11
C SER A 203 35.12 -5.24 4.44
N GLU A 204 36.00 -4.25 4.58
CA GLU A 204 36.15 -3.43 5.79
C GLU A 204 35.33 -2.14 5.71
N VAL A 205 34.71 -1.84 4.56
CA VAL A 205 33.87 -0.66 4.39
C VAL A 205 32.56 -0.87 5.17
N PRO A 206 32.29 -0.08 6.22
CA PRO A 206 31.13 -0.28 7.07
C PRO A 206 29.85 0.10 6.34
N ILE A 207 28.77 -0.61 6.65
CA ILE A 207 27.44 -0.35 6.14
C ILE A 207 26.70 0.50 7.15
N ILE A 208 26.55 1.77 6.82
CA ILE A 208 25.95 2.78 7.69
C ILE A 208 24.48 3.00 7.27
N GLY A 209 23.57 2.89 8.24
CA GLY A 209 22.14 3.18 8.07
C GLY A 209 21.73 4.43 8.84
N ILE A 210 21.09 5.38 8.16
CA ILE A 210 20.46 6.55 8.79
C ILE A 210 18.99 6.23 9.06
N ILE A 211 18.47 6.61 10.22
CA ILE A 211 17.08 6.41 10.63
C ILE A 211 16.43 7.74 10.98
N GLY A 212 15.25 8.02 10.43
CA GLY A 212 14.33 9.07 10.90
C GLY A 212 13.02 8.50 11.42
N SER A 213 12.62 8.90 12.62
CA SER A 213 11.35 8.49 13.25
C SER A 213 10.12 9.09 12.57
N GLY A 214 8.93 8.64 12.97
CA GLY A 214 7.69 9.35 12.67
C GLY A 214 7.48 10.59 13.54
N GLY A 215 6.38 11.31 13.30
CA GLY A 215 6.06 12.59 13.98
C GLY A 215 5.62 13.71 13.03
N GLY A 216 4.91 13.38 11.95
CA GLY A 216 4.32 14.36 11.03
C GLY A 216 5.27 15.43 10.49
N PHE A 217 4.78 16.67 10.38
CA PHE A 217 5.56 17.81 9.88
C PHE A 217 6.78 18.14 10.78
N ARG A 218 6.72 17.88 12.09
CA ARG A 218 7.86 18.03 13.01
C ARG A 218 9.01 17.12 12.60
N ALA A 219 8.75 15.82 12.46
CA ALA A 219 9.75 14.85 12.02
C ALA A 219 10.29 15.16 10.62
N MET A 220 9.41 15.57 9.70
CA MET A 220 9.80 15.99 8.35
C MET A 220 10.78 17.17 8.38
N THR A 221 10.45 18.22 9.14
CA THR A 221 11.26 19.44 9.26
C THR A 221 12.58 19.16 9.96
N ALA A 222 12.55 18.42 11.07
CA ALA A 222 13.75 18.08 11.83
C ALA A 222 14.70 17.17 11.03
N LEU A 223 14.17 16.16 10.32
CA LEU A 223 14.99 15.31 9.44
C LEU A 223 15.59 16.13 8.29
N SER A 224 14.88 17.13 7.78
CA SER A 224 15.41 18.01 6.73
C SER A 224 16.66 18.78 7.19
N GLY A 225 16.67 19.25 8.43
CA GLY A 225 17.84 19.88 9.06
C GLY A 225 18.97 18.88 9.31
N ALA A 226 18.64 17.68 9.81
CA ALA A 226 19.61 16.61 10.03
C ALA A 226 20.30 16.18 8.72
N MET A 227 19.53 16.00 7.65
CA MET A 227 20.05 15.60 6.33
C MET A 227 20.88 16.70 5.69
N LYS A 228 20.52 17.98 5.90
CA LYS A 228 21.41 19.11 5.57
C LYS A 228 22.74 18.99 6.31
N ALA A 229 22.74 18.81 7.63
CA ALA A 229 23.97 18.71 8.42
C ALA A 229 24.84 17.53 7.98
N LEU A 230 24.25 16.36 7.73
CA LEU A 230 24.96 15.18 7.21
C LEU A 230 25.59 15.43 5.83
N ALA A 231 24.90 16.16 4.94
CA ALA A 231 25.43 16.50 3.62
C ALA A 231 26.53 17.58 3.69
N ASP A 232 26.39 18.57 4.57
CA ASP A 232 27.38 19.62 4.79
C ASP A 232 28.68 19.04 5.39
N THR A 233 28.55 18.04 6.25
CA THR A 233 29.67 17.33 6.91
C THR A 233 30.20 16.14 6.13
N LYS A 234 29.75 15.88 4.89
CA LYS A 234 30.13 14.72 4.06
C LYS A 234 29.76 13.34 4.64
N LEU A 235 29.15 13.27 5.82
CA LEU A 235 28.71 12.02 6.45
C LEU A 235 27.57 11.33 5.68
N LEU A 236 26.75 12.09 4.94
CA LEU A 236 25.72 11.50 4.08
C LEU A 236 26.32 10.61 2.98
N ASP A 237 27.51 10.97 2.46
CA ASP A 237 28.21 10.19 1.44
C ASP A 237 28.77 8.87 2.00
N CYS A 238 28.92 8.77 3.32
CA CYS A 238 29.28 7.52 4.01
C CYS A 238 28.09 6.60 4.28
N ALA A 239 26.86 7.09 4.19
CA ALA A 239 25.67 6.27 4.43
C ALA A 239 25.37 5.36 3.23
N THR A 240 25.02 4.10 3.52
CA THR A 240 24.54 3.14 2.51
C THR A 240 23.02 3.18 2.39
N TYR A 241 22.31 3.33 3.52
CA TYR A 241 20.85 3.38 3.55
C TYR A 241 20.34 4.59 4.32
N VAL A 242 19.15 5.06 3.97
CA VAL A 242 18.37 6.00 4.77
C VAL A 242 16.95 5.48 4.90
N ALA A 243 16.48 5.31 6.14
CA ALA A 243 15.15 4.78 6.44
C ALA A 243 14.29 5.84 7.10
N GLY A 244 13.05 5.99 6.63
CA GLY A 244 12.08 6.91 7.22
C GLY A 244 10.70 6.27 7.35
N LEU A 245 9.99 6.61 8.42
CA LEU A 245 8.57 6.27 8.60
C LEU A 245 7.76 7.54 8.84
N SER A 246 6.49 7.55 8.45
CA SER A 246 5.57 8.69 8.66
C SER A 246 6.19 10.02 8.17
N GLY A 247 6.26 11.05 9.02
CA GLY A 247 6.84 12.35 8.70
C GLY A 247 8.24 12.31 8.06
N SER A 248 9.13 11.43 8.53
CA SER A 248 10.45 11.24 7.91
C SER A 248 10.36 10.67 6.50
N ALA A 249 9.40 9.78 6.24
CA ALA A 249 9.13 9.27 4.90
C ALA A 249 8.66 10.39 3.95
N TRP A 250 7.89 11.37 4.43
CA TRP A 250 7.48 12.54 3.64
C TRP A 250 8.68 13.38 3.19
N TYR A 251 9.63 13.66 4.10
CA TYR A 251 10.83 14.41 3.74
C TYR A 251 11.67 13.65 2.71
N LEU A 252 11.98 12.38 3.00
CA LEU A 252 12.82 11.56 2.10
C LEU A 252 12.16 11.40 0.74
N SER A 253 10.86 11.12 0.66
CA SER A 253 10.16 11.01 -0.63
C SER A 253 10.13 12.32 -1.42
N THR A 254 10.05 13.47 -0.73
CA THR A 254 10.14 14.79 -1.36
C THR A 254 11.56 15.07 -1.89
N LEU A 255 12.59 14.76 -1.11
CA LEU A 255 14.00 14.92 -1.50
C LEU A 255 14.36 14.05 -2.71
N TYR A 256 14.04 12.74 -2.64
CA TYR A 256 14.41 11.79 -3.70
C TYR A 256 13.58 11.94 -4.98
N SER A 257 12.45 12.65 -4.93
CA SER A 257 11.69 13.03 -6.13
C SER A 257 12.09 14.39 -6.70
N HIS A 258 12.96 15.14 -6.02
CA HIS A 258 13.42 16.43 -6.51
C HIS A 258 14.29 16.26 -7.78
N PRO A 259 14.04 17.04 -8.86
CA PRO A 259 14.80 16.89 -10.10
C PRO A 259 16.30 17.10 -9.91
N ASP A 260 16.68 18.13 -9.13
CA ASP A 260 18.09 18.49 -8.92
C ASP A 260 18.83 17.63 -7.87
N PHE A 261 18.16 16.77 -7.11
CA PHE A 261 18.85 15.84 -6.20
C PHE A 261 19.40 14.65 -7.01
N PRO A 262 20.59 14.07 -6.75
CA PRO A 262 21.58 14.44 -5.73
C PRO A 262 22.58 15.52 -6.14
N SER A 263 22.48 16.10 -7.34
CA SER A 263 23.38 17.15 -7.84
C SER A 263 23.43 18.39 -6.92
N LYS A 264 22.27 18.79 -6.37
CA LYS A 264 22.15 19.77 -5.28
C LYS A 264 22.02 19.06 -3.94
N LYS A 265 22.67 19.62 -2.91
CA LYS A 265 22.62 19.07 -1.56
C LYS A 265 21.24 19.28 -0.94
N PRO A 266 20.83 18.43 0.02
CA PRO A 266 19.58 18.58 0.77
C PRO A 266 19.33 19.99 1.31
N GLY A 267 20.38 20.67 1.80
CA GLY A 267 20.29 22.03 2.33
C GLY A 267 19.87 23.10 1.32
N GLU A 268 20.27 22.94 0.05
CA GLU A 268 19.96 23.88 -1.05
C GLU A 268 18.51 23.73 -1.53
N LEU A 269 17.86 22.62 -1.19
CA LEU A 269 16.50 22.28 -1.60
C LEU A 269 15.46 22.62 -0.51
N LEU A 270 15.90 23.07 0.67
CA LEU A 270 15.02 23.35 1.81
C LEU A 270 14.07 24.53 1.57
N ASP A 271 14.44 25.49 0.72
CA ASP A 271 13.60 26.67 0.48
C ASP A 271 12.29 26.31 -0.23
N GLU A 272 12.30 25.29 -1.09
CA GLU A 272 11.09 24.72 -1.68
C GLU A 272 10.19 24.13 -0.58
N LEU A 273 10.77 23.31 0.31
CA LEU A 273 10.05 22.67 1.41
C LEU A 273 9.44 23.72 2.34
N LYS A 274 10.23 24.73 2.77
CA LYS A 274 9.76 25.83 3.63
C LYS A 274 8.60 26.59 2.99
N THR A 275 8.73 26.93 1.71
CA THR A 275 7.67 27.64 0.97
C THR A 275 6.40 26.80 0.88
N ASN A 276 6.55 25.48 0.71
CA ASN A 276 5.45 24.55 0.57
C ASN A 276 4.63 24.38 1.86
N VAL A 277 5.30 24.37 3.02
CA VAL A 277 4.67 24.17 4.34
C VAL A 277 4.27 25.47 5.04
N ARG A 278 4.64 26.64 4.50
CA ARG A 278 4.34 27.95 5.10
C ARG A 278 2.85 28.25 5.18
N HIS A 279 2.06 27.71 4.25
CA HIS A 279 0.62 27.97 4.22
C HIS A 279 -0.14 26.74 4.73
N SER A 280 -1.15 27.01 5.55
CA SER A 280 -2.11 26.02 6.03
C SER A 280 -2.63 25.15 4.87
N PRO A 281 -2.55 23.81 4.93
CA PRO A 281 -2.97 22.94 3.83
C PRO A 281 -4.49 23.01 3.57
N PHE A 282 -5.27 23.67 4.45
CA PHE A 282 -6.72 23.75 4.34
C PHE A 282 -7.23 24.52 3.11
N TRP A 283 -6.44 25.44 2.51
CA TRP A 283 -6.83 26.07 1.23
C TRP A 283 -6.90 25.06 0.07
N LEU A 284 -6.18 23.94 0.17
CA LEU A 284 -6.20 22.84 -0.82
C LEU A 284 -7.50 22.02 -0.77
N LEU A 285 -8.40 22.29 0.18
CA LEU A 285 -9.78 21.81 0.20
C LEU A 285 -10.71 22.64 -0.70
N SER A 286 -10.18 23.52 -1.55
CA SER A 286 -10.99 24.27 -2.52
C SER A 286 -11.84 23.36 -3.42
N PRO A 287 -13.00 23.82 -3.91
CA PRO A 287 -13.89 23.01 -4.76
C PRO A 287 -13.20 22.42 -6.00
N ARG A 288 -12.25 23.17 -6.59
CA ARG A 288 -11.51 22.73 -7.78
C ARG A 288 -10.55 21.58 -7.47
N SER A 289 -9.77 21.69 -6.39
CA SER A 289 -8.86 20.62 -5.96
C SER A 289 -9.64 19.37 -5.56
N MET A 290 -10.73 19.56 -4.81
CA MET A 290 -11.61 18.48 -4.38
C MET A 290 -12.23 17.72 -5.56
N TYR A 291 -12.72 18.41 -6.59
CA TYR A 291 -13.23 17.76 -7.80
C TYR A 291 -12.16 16.86 -8.47
N ARG A 292 -10.91 17.33 -8.56
CA ARG A 292 -9.81 16.56 -9.12
C ARG A 292 -9.53 15.30 -8.30
N TYR A 293 -9.38 15.42 -6.98
CA TYR A 293 -9.10 14.27 -6.10
C TYR A 293 -10.19 13.20 -6.24
N ILE A 294 -11.46 13.63 -6.22
CA ILE A 294 -12.60 12.71 -6.32
C ILE A 294 -12.63 12.02 -7.69
N SER A 295 -12.35 12.76 -8.76
CA SER A 295 -12.27 12.19 -10.11
C SER A 295 -11.21 11.09 -10.19
N ASP A 296 -10.00 11.34 -9.65
CA ASP A 296 -8.90 10.39 -9.65
C ASP A 296 -9.24 9.14 -8.80
N ILE A 297 -9.83 9.33 -7.61
CA ILE A 297 -10.28 8.25 -6.72
C ILE A 297 -11.40 7.43 -7.37
N LYS A 298 -12.37 8.07 -8.03
CA LYS A 298 -13.45 7.40 -8.74
C LYS A 298 -12.92 6.58 -9.91
N GLN A 299 -11.92 7.09 -10.62
CA GLN A 299 -11.27 6.36 -11.70
C GLN A 299 -10.52 5.12 -11.16
N LYS A 300 -9.79 5.26 -10.05
CA LYS A 300 -9.15 4.14 -9.35
C LYS A 300 -10.17 3.07 -8.95
N HIS A 301 -11.31 3.48 -8.39
CA HIS A 301 -12.39 2.57 -8.00
C HIS A 301 -13.01 1.86 -9.22
N LYS A 302 -13.32 2.60 -10.29
CA LYS A 302 -13.85 2.05 -11.55
C LYS A 302 -12.90 1.04 -12.19
N ASN A 303 -11.59 1.22 -12.02
CA ASN A 303 -10.59 0.26 -12.50
C ASN A 303 -10.57 -1.04 -11.66
N GLY A 304 -11.25 -1.10 -10.51
CA GLY A 304 -11.36 -2.26 -9.64
C GLY A 304 -10.31 -2.30 -8.53
N GLN A 305 -9.66 -1.17 -8.22
CA GLN A 305 -8.77 -1.03 -7.08
C GLN A 305 -9.54 -0.51 -5.86
N PRO A 306 -9.24 -0.99 -4.63
CA PRO A 306 -9.90 -0.51 -3.43
C PRO A 306 -9.50 0.93 -3.12
N VAL A 307 -10.44 1.71 -2.60
CA VAL A 307 -10.25 3.11 -2.21
C VAL A 307 -10.56 3.29 -0.74
N SER A 308 -9.86 4.21 -0.08
CA SER A 308 -10.09 4.61 1.30
C SER A 308 -9.81 6.09 1.50
N PHE A 309 -10.04 6.62 2.70
CA PHE A 309 -9.74 8.01 3.01
C PHE A 309 -8.23 8.34 2.86
N THR A 310 -7.37 7.33 2.98
CA THR A 310 -5.93 7.48 2.72
C THR A 310 -5.65 7.97 1.30
N ASP A 311 -6.48 7.62 0.30
CA ASP A 311 -6.36 8.15 -1.06
C ASP A 311 -6.51 9.68 -1.10
N PHE A 312 -7.54 10.19 -0.43
CA PHE A 312 -7.81 11.61 -0.33
C PHE A 312 -6.71 12.34 0.43
N PHE A 313 -6.28 11.79 1.57
CA PHE A 313 -5.19 12.36 2.36
C PHE A 313 -3.87 12.38 1.57
N GLY A 314 -3.58 11.34 0.79
CA GLY A 314 -2.43 11.30 -0.10
C GLY A 314 -2.46 12.44 -1.12
N HIS A 315 -3.61 12.76 -1.71
CA HIS A 315 -3.74 13.91 -2.62
C HIS A 315 -3.43 15.25 -1.92
N LEU A 316 -3.92 15.45 -0.68
CA LEU A 316 -3.63 16.64 0.11
C LEU A 316 -2.13 16.79 0.37
N LEU A 317 -1.45 15.70 0.74
CA LEU A 317 0.00 15.68 0.93
C LEU A 317 0.74 15.97 -0.38
N GLY A 318 0.31 15.38 -1.50
CA GLY A 318 0.91 15.61 -2.81
C GLY A 318 0.84 17.07 -3.26
N ASP A 319 -0.29 17.73 -3.06
CA ASP A 319 -0.45 19.15 -3.37
C ASP A 319 0.31 20.08 -2.42
N THR A 320 0.63 19.59 -1.22
CA THR A 320 1.46 20.33 -0.26
C THR A 320 2.94 20.17 -0.58
N LEU A 321 3.43 18.93 -0.68
CA LEU A 321 4.86 18.59 -0.70
C LEU A 321 5.45 18.36 -2.09
N LEU A 322 4.63 17.99 -3.08
CA LEU A 322 5.06 17.62 -4.44
C LEU A 322 4.50 18.60 -5.47
N LYS A 323 4.45 19.90 -5.15
CA LYS A 323 3.92 20.93 -6.05
C LYS A 323 4.63 20.90 -7.39
N GLY A 324 3.84 20.85 -8.47
CA GLY A 324 4.35 20.75 -9.84
C GLY A 324 4.88 19.36 -10.23
N ARG A 325 4.86 18.38 -9.33
CA ARG A 325 5.34 17.02 -9.56
C ARG A 325 4.48 15.94 -8.90
N GLN A 326 3.16 16.11 -8.84
CA GLN A 326 2.27 15.16 -8.17
C GLN A 326 2.24 13.75 -8.81
N GLN A 327 2.66 13.61 -10.07
CA GLN A 327 2.61 12.33 -10.79
C GLN A 327 3.87 11.47 -10.62
N VAL A 328 4.88 11.96 -9.88
CA VAL A 328 6.12 11.20 -9.64
C VAL A 328 5.83 9.89 -8.92
N ARG A 329 6.68 8.89 -9.16
CA ARG A 329 6.50 7.53 -8.68
C ARG A 329 7.67 7.08 -7.80
N LEU A 330 7.48 6.01 -7.04
CA LEU A 330 8.57 5.48 -6.22
C LEU A 330 9.65 4.81 -7.07
N SER A 331 9.26 4.11 -8.14
CA SER A 331 10.21 3.51 -9.09
C SER A 331 11.11 4.54 -9.77
N GLU A 332 10.63 5.78 -9.93
CA GLU A 332 11.40 6.90 -10.47
C GLU A 332 12.49 7.39 -9.51
N GLN A 333 12.58 6.93 -8.27
CA GLN A 333 13.73 7.28 -7.41
C GLN A 333 14.99 6.50 -7.79
N ARG A 334 14.88 5.43 -8.61
CA ARG A 334 16.02 4.63 -9.11
C ARG A 334 17.10 5.48 -9.78
N GLN A 335 16.70 6.48 -10.57
CA GLN A 335 17.62 7.44 -11.20
C GLN A 335 18.49 8.22 -10.21
N LYS A 336 18.17 8.25 -8.91
CA LYS A 336 18.98 8.91 -7.87
C LYS A 336 19.99 7.97 -7.21
N ILE A 337 19.82 6.66 -7.37
CA ILE A 337 20.51 5.64 -6.59
C ILE A 337 21.17 4.56 -7.44
N ASP A 338 20.77 4.32 -8.68
CA ASP A 338 21.27 3.21 -9.51
C ASP A 338 22.80 3.25 -9.67
N HIS A 339 23.40 4.45 -9.58
CA HIS A 339 24.84 4.71 -9.65
C HIS A 339 25.52 4.90 -8.29
N GLY A 340 24.80 4.65 -7.18
CA GLY A 340 25.32 4.79 -5.83
C GLY A 340 25.58 6.24 -5.38
N GLU A 341 25.01 7.24 -6.06
CA GLU A 341 25.22 8.67 -5.77
C GLU A 341 24.58 9.12 -4.45
N ALA A 342 23.41 8.56 -4.12
CA ALA A 342 22.73 8.76 -2.85
C ALA A 342 22.57 7.42 -2.08
N PRO A 343 22.37 7.45 -0.75
CA PRO A 343 21.96 6.25 0.00
C PRO A 343 20.64 5.66 -0.54
N LEU A 344 20.41 4.36 -0.36
CA LEU A 344 19.13 3.75 -0.75
C LEU A 344 18.02 4.20 0.22
N PRO A 345 16.94 4.85 -0.26
CA PRO A 345 15.82 5.21 0.60
C PRO A 345 14.95 3.98 0.89
N LEU A 346 14.63 3.79 2.17
CA LEU A 346 13.75 2.75 2.67
C LEU A 346 12.56 3.41 3.36
N TYR A 347 11.35 2.99 3.00
CA TYR A 347 10.10 3.44 3.62
C TYR A 347 9.32 2.26 4.16
N THR A 348 8.37 2.51 5.06
CA THR A 348 7.60 1.43 5.68
C THR A 348 6.20 1.83 6.05
N CYS A 349 5.34 0.82 6.07
CA CYS A 349 4.06 0.83 6.77
C CYS A 349 3.84 -0.53 7.44
N LEU A 350 2.71 -0.68 8.12
CA LEU A 350 2.28 -1.94 8.72
C LEU A 350 1.08 -2.49 7.98
N HIS A 351 1.12 -3.79 7.69
CA HIS A 351 -0.10 -4.54 7.44
C HIS A 351 -0.78 -4.92 8.76
N VAL A 352 -2.08 -4.64 8.84
CA VAL A 352 -2.94 -5.00 9.98
C VAL A 352 -4.11 -5.89 9.54
N LYS A 353 -4.52 -6.79 10.43
CA LYS A 353 -5.76 -7.58 10.26
C LYS A 353 -6.98 -6.74 10.65
N ASN A 354 -8.12 -6.97 10.01
CA ASN A 354 -9.36 -6.21 10.23
C ASN A 354 -9.84 -6.17 11.69
N ASN A 355 -9.62 -7.26 12.41
CA ASN A 355 -10.17 -7.48 13.76
C ASN A 355 -9.10 -7.58 14.84
N VAL A 356 -7.85 -7.20 14.54
CA VAL A 356 -6.72 -7.29 15.47
C VAL A 356 -6.06 -5.92 15.59
N SER A 357 -5.75 -5.50 16.82
CA SER A 357 -5.00 -4.27 17.06
C SER A 357 -3.64 -4.33 16.37
N ALA A 358 -3.17 -3.22 15.81
CA ALA A 358 -1.85 -3.10 15.20
C ALA A 358 -0.71 -3.40 16.19
N LYS A 359 -0.98 -3.29 17.49
CA LYS A 359 -0.06 -3.68 18.57
C LYS A 359 0.07 -5.20 18.74
N VAL A 360 -0.91 -5.98 18.30
CA VAL A 360 -1.00 -7.44 18.52
C VAL A 360 -0.60 -8.24 17.27
N PHE A 361 -0.92 -7.72 16.07
CA PHE A 361 -0.48 -8.27 14.79
C PHE A 361 0.04 -7.15 13.90
N GLN A 362 1.33 -7.24 13.53
CA GLN A 362 1.99 -6.29 12.66
C GLN A 362 2.96 -7.00 11.73
N ASP A 363 2.69 -6.91 10.43
CA ASP A 363 3.66 -7.29 9.42
C ASP A 363 4.22 -6.02 8.79
N TRP A 364 5.53 -5.81 8.97
CA TRP A 364 6.23 -4.68 8.39
C TRP A 364 6.34 -4.85 6.88
N ILE A 365 5.80 -3.88 6.14
CA ILE A 365 5.97 -3.80 4.69
C ILE A 365 7.10 -2.83 4.39
N GLU A 366 8.11 -3.32 3.72
CA GLU A 366 9.24 -2.54 3.24
C GLU A 366 8.97 -2.00 1.85
N PHE A 367 9.30 -0.72 1.62
CA PHE A 367 9.21 -0.07 0.34
C PHE A 367 10.59 0.46 -0.05
N THR A 368 11.05 0.06 -1.23
CA THR A 368 12.24 0.61 -1.86
C THR A 368 11.91 1.01 -3.29
N PRO A 369 12.76 1.81 -3.95
CA PRO A 369 12.61 2.04 -5.38
C PRO A 369 12.70 0.75 -6.21
N TYR A 370 13.29 -0.34 -5.71
CA TYR A 370 13.46 -1.60 -6.45
C TYR A 370 12.33 -2.61 -6.27
N GLU A 371 11.96 -2.87 -5.02
CA GLU A 371 10.93 -3.84 -4.64
C GLU A 371 10.14 -3.38 -3.41
N ILE A 372 8.93 -3.91 -3.27
CA ILE A 372 8.05 -3.73 -2.11
C ILE A 372 7.67 -5.12 -1.60
N GLY A 373 7.72 -5.35 -0.30
CA GLY A 373 7.37 -6.68 0.20
C GLY A 373 7.38 -6.84 1.72
N ILE A 374 7.09 -8.07 2.13
CA ILE A 374 7.03 -8.45 3.54
C ILE A 374 8.12 -9.48 3.81
N SER A 375 9.18 -9.03 4.49
CA SER A 375 10.35 -9.86 4.78
C SER A 375 10.00 -11.12 5.58
N LYS A 376 8.96 -11.07 6.44
CA LYS A 376 8.44 -12.22 7.19
C LYS A 376 8.00 -13.39 6.30
N TYR A 377 7.43 -13.08 5.12
CA TYR A 377 6.96 -14.08 4.14
C TYR A 377 7.95 -14.28 3.00
N ALA A 378 9.10 -13.60 3.03
CA ALA A 378 10.08 -13.57 1.96
C ALA A 378 9.47 -13.30 0.57
N ALA A 379 8.40 -12.51 0.51
CA ALA A 379 7.62 -12.26 -0.70
C ALA A 379 7.67 -10.79 -1.08
N PHE A 380 8.12 -10.52 -2.31
CA PHE A 380 8.37 -9.17 -2.81
C PHE A 380 7.80 -9.00 -4.22
N THR A 381 7.16 -7.87 -4.46
CA THR A 381 6.77 -7.40 -5.79
C THR A 381 7.82 -6.43 -6.32
N LYS A 382 7.87 -6.24 -7.64
CA LYS A 382 8.48 -5.01 -8.18
C LYS A 382 7.69 -3.80 -7.67
N THR A 383 8.36 -2.67 -7.50
CA THR A 383 7.72 -1.43 -7.01
C THR A 383 6.53 -1.03 -7.89
N GLU A 384 6.68 -1.10 -9.21
CA GLU A 384 5.64 -0.75 -10.18
C GLU A 384 4.40 -1.67 -10.15
N ASP A 385 4.54 -2.90 -9.65
CA ASP A 385 3.44 -3.88 -9.58
C ASP A 385 2.68 -3.81 -8.26
N PHE A 386 3.08 -2.95 -7.31
CA PHE A 386 2.39 -2.79 -6.04
C PHE A 386 0.96 -2.27 -6.22
N GLY A 387 -0.01 -2.99 -5.67
CA GLY A 387 -1.45 -2.72 -5.87
C GLY A 387 -2.08 -3.47 -7.04
N CYS A 388 -1.31 -4.23 -7.82
CA CYS A 388 -1.83 -5.15 -8.83
C CYS A 388 -2.64 -6.30 -8.22
N LYS A 389 -3.52 -6.91 -9.01
CA LYS A 389 -4.27 -8.09 -8.58
C LYS A 389 -3.40 -9.32 -8.75
N PHE A 390 -3.11 -10.02 -7.66
CA PHE A 390 -2.36 -11.28 -7.68
C PHE A 390 -3.25 -12.49 -7.38
N PHE A 391 -2.80 -13.66 -7.84
CA PHE A 391 -3.26 -14.96 -7.38
C PHE A 391 -2.11 -15.96 -7.52
N LYS A 392 -1.80 -16.70 -6.45
CA LYS A 392 -0.70 -17.69 -6.42
C LYS A 392 0.62 -17.14 -7.00
N GLY A 393 0.92 -15.88 -6.69
CA GLY A 393 2.15 -15.21 -7.12
C GLY A 393 2.15 -14.66 -8.55
N ARG A 394 1.07 -14.83 -9.30
CA ARG A 394 0.92 -14.32 -10.68
C ARG A 394 0.02 -13.10 -10.73
N ILE A 395 0.39 -12.15 -11.58
CA ILE A 395 -0.40 -10.96 -11.84
C ILE A 395 -1.61 -11.33 -12.71
N VAL A 396 -2.78 -11.24 -12.10
CA VAL A 396 -4.08 -11.48 -12.73
C VAL A 396 -4.55 -10.24 -13.50
N LYS A 397 -4.28 -9.05 -12.96
CA LYS A 397 -4.61 -7.74 -13.56
C LYS A 397 -3.56 -6.73 -13.14
N ARG A 398 -2.85 -6.18 -14.12
CA ARG A 398 -1.86 -5.12 -13.90
C ARG A 398 -2.55 -3.75 -13.90
N PHE A 399 -2.15 -2.90 -12.96
CA PHE A 399 -2.57 -1.50 -12.88
C PHE A 399 -1.35 -0.58 -13.07
N PRO A 400 -1.56 0.70 -13.41
CA PRO A 400 -0.48 1.68 -13.31
C PRO A 400 0.08 1.75 -11.88
N GLU A 401 1.38 1.98 -11.78
CA GLU A 401 2.04 2.24 -10.50
C GLU A 401 1.37 3.42 -9.78
N PHE A 402 1.18 3.29 -8.47
CA PHE A 402 0.61 4.36 -7.68
C PHE A 402 1.52 5.60 -7.69
N PRO A 403 0.93 6.80 -7.73
CA PRO A 403 1.69 8.03 -7.56
C PRO A 403 2.28 8.08 -6.14
N LEU A 404 3.45 8.71 -5.99
CA LEU A 404 4.20 8.76 -4.74
C LEU A 404 3.39 9.35 -3.58
N HIS A 405 2.51 10.31 -3.87
CA HIS A 405 1.65 10.92 -2.85
C HIS A 405 0.65 9.93 -2.23
N TYR A 406 0.24 8.89 -2.96
CA TYR A 406 -0.58 7.82 -2.39
C TYR A 406 0.21 7.02 -1.34
N LEU A 407 1.48 6.73 -1.62
CA LEU A 407 2.37 6.07 -0.66
C LEU A 407 2.68 6.98 0.54
N GLN A 408 2.87 8.29 0.33
CA GLN A 408 3.00 9.26 1.43
C GLN A 408 1.76 9.26 2.34
N GLY A 409 0.56 9.13 1.74
CA GLY A 409 -0.69 8.96 2.48
C GLY A 409 -0.70 7.68 3.32
N ILE A 410 -0.26 6.55 2.78
CA ILE A 410 -0.15 5.27 3.51
C ILE A 410 0.85 5.37 4.65
N TRP A 411 2.07 5.87 4.37
CA TRP A 411 3.14 5.97 5.36
C TRP A 411 2.79 6.91 6.51
N GLY A 412 1.94 7.92 6.25
CA GLY A 412 1.47 8.89 7.24
C GLY A 412 0.00 8.70 7.65
N SER A 413 -0.58 7.52 7.45
CA SER A 413 -2.02 7.31 7.60
C SER A 413 -2.54 7.48 9.05
N ALA A 414 -1.68 7.60 10.06
CA ALA A 414 -2.10 7.94 11.43
C ALA A 414 -2.90 9.26 11.44
N PHE A 415 -2.55 10.22 10.57
CA PHE A 415 -3.27 11.48 10.43
C PHE A 415 -4.71 11.31 9.90
N THR A 416 -5.01 10.23 9.18
CA THR A 416 -6.40 9.96 8.74
C THR A 416 -7.33 9.63 9.91
N ILE A 417 -6.77 9.10 11.00
CA ILE A 417 -7.50 8.81 12.23
C ILE A 417 -7.80 10.12 12.96
N LEU A 418 -6.82 11.02 13.02
CA LEU A 418 -6.89 12.32 13.69
C LEU A 418 -7.74 13.34 12.93
N PHE A 419 -7.68 13.36 11.59
CA PHE A 419 -8.45 14.28 10.75
C PHE A 419 -9.96 14.22 10.99
N ARG A 420 -10.50 13.05 11.35
CA ARG A 420 -11.90 12.90 11.77
C ARG A 420 -12.23 13.71 13.03
N ARG A 421 -11.35 13.71 14.04
CA ARG A 421 -11.57 14.44 15.29
C ARG A 421 -11.55 15.95 15.06
N LEU A 422 -10.57 16.42 14.28
CA LEU A 422 -10.46 17.83 13.87
C LEU A 422 -11.69 18.34 13.10
N LEU A 423 -12.28 17.50 12.22
CA LEU A 423 -13.54 17.85 11.55
C LEU A 423 -14.73 17.92 12.52
N GLN A 424 -14.79 17.01 13.50
CA GLN A 424 -15.89 16.95 14.47
C GLN A 424 -15.90 18.14 15.44
N GLU A 425 -14.73 18.63 15.84
CA GLU A 425 -14.60 19.82 16.67
C GLU A 425 -14.94 21.11 15.92
N LYS A 426 -14.51 21.24 14.66
CA LYS A 426 -14.94 22.36 13.81
C LYS A 426 -16.44 22.34 13.52
N THR A 427 -17.10 21.18 13.46
CA THR A 427 -18.57 21.13 13.33
C THR A 427 -19.33 21.48 14.62
N LYS A 428 -18.68 21.46 15.79
CA LYS A 428 -19.27 21.99 17.05
C LYS A 428 -19.17 23.51 17.15
N LEU A 429 -18.16 24.12 16.53
CA LEU A 429 -18.12 25.56 16.25
C LEU A 429 -18.83 25.84 14.91
N SER A 430 -20.16 25.88 14.93
CA SER A 430 -20.97 26.19 13.76
C SER A 430 -20.51 27.48 13.05
N ILE A 431 -19.91 27.36 11.87
CA ILE A 431 -19.82 28.44 10.90
C ILE A 431 -20.63 28.02 9.68
N ASP A 432 -21.67 28.80 9.41
CA ASP A 432 -22.43 28.81 8.18
C ASP A 432 -21.46 28.99 7.00
N LEU A 433 -21.30 27.97 6.16
CA LEU A 433 -20.37 27.94 5.01
C LEU A 433 -20.67 29.01 3.94
N ASN A 434 -21.71 29.83 4.13
CA ASN A 434 -22.02 30.98 3.30
C ASN A 434 -21.62 32.34 3.91
N ALA A 435 -21.07 32.36 5.13
CA ALA A 435 -20.65 33.58 5.82
C ALA A 435 -19.16 33.49 6.20
N LEU A 436 -18.27 33.70 5.22
CA LEU A 436 -16.84 33.91 5.49
C LEU A 436 -16.56 35.42 5.58
N PRO A 437 -16.20 35.98 6.75
CA PRO A 437 -15.29 37.11 6.77
C PRO A 437 -13.87 36.60 6.49
N THR A 438 -13.10 37.37 5.72
CA THR A 438 -11.66 37.23 5.60
C THR A 438 -11.03 37.39 6.99
N ILE A 439 -10.50 36.29 7.55
CA ILE A 439 -9.76 36.29 8.81
C ILE A 439 -8.31 36.71 8.50
N ASP A 440 -7.80 37.69 9.27
CA ASP A 440 -6.45 38.24 9.14
C ASP A 440 -5.38 37.21 9.52
N SER A 441 -4.20 37.32 8.90
CA SER A 441 -3.08 36.37 8.97
C SER A 441 -2.48 36.14 10.36
N ASP A 442 -2.79 36.99 11.32
CA ASP A 442 -2.08 37.03 12.60
C ASP A 442 -2.74 36.14 13.67
N GLU A 443 -4.00 35.72 13.49
CA GLU A 443 -4.69 34.75 14.37
C GLU A 443 -4.42 33.27 13.97
N GLU A 444 -3.81 33.01 12.79
CA GLU A 444 -3.49 31.65 12.33
C GLU A 444 -2.26 31.04 13.03
N GLU A 445 -1.30 31.85 13.50
CA GLU A 445 -0.06 31.37 14.13
C GLU A 445 -0.29 30.84 15.56
N ASP A 446 -1.22 31.43 16.32
CA ASP A 446 -1.53 31.02 17.70
C ASP A 446 -2.32 29.69 17.74
N ILE A 447 -3.17 29.42 16.75
CA ILE A 447 -3.95 28.16 16.65
C ILE A 447 -3.05 26.96 16.34
N PHE A 448 -1.93 27.17 15.63
CA PHE A 448 -1.01 26.09 15.25
C PHE A 448 -0.08 25.67 16.38
N PHE A 449 0.19 26.59 17.33
CA PHE A 449 1.03 26.32 18.50
C PHE A 449 0.25 25.57 19.59
N ASP A 450 -1.02 25.91 19.82
CA ASP A 450 -1.92 25.14 20.72
C ASP A 450 -2.20 23.73 20.19
N ALA A 451 -2.21 23.55 18.86
CA ALA A 451 -2.40 22.24 18.25
C ALA A 451 -1.25 21.27 18.60
N GLU A 452 0.01 21.71 18.80
CA GLU A 452 1.13 20.80 19.14
C GLU A 452 1.03 20.20 20.55
N GLU A 453 0.49 20.94 21.52
CA GLU A 453 0.19 20.41 22.86
C GLU A 453 -1.03 19.47 22.82
N GLU A 454 -2.08 19.82 22.06
CA GLU A 454 -3.21 18.92 21.78
C GLU A 454 -2.77 17.64 21.05
N PHE A 455 -1.90 17.73 20.03
CA PHE A 455 -1.39 16.60 19.25
C PHE A 455 -0.70 15.54 20.12
N LYS A 456 -0.15 15.95 21.26
CA LYS A 456 0.63 15.13 22.16
C LYS A 456 -0.25 14.42 23.19
N ASP A 457 -1.20 15.13 23.77
CA ASP A 457 -2.26 14.54 24.59
C ASP A 457 -3.14 13.59 23.74
N GLU A 458 -3.32 13.90 22.44
CA GLU A 458 -4.04 13.06 21.49
C GLU A 458 -3.25 11.85 20.99
N GLU A 459 -1.93 11.94 20.82
CA GLU A 459 -1.05 10.80 20.48
C GLU A 459 -1.07 9.77 21.62
N ASP A 460 -1.03 10.21 22.88
CA ASP A 460 -1.16 9.35 24.04
C ASP A 460 -2.61 8.84 24.23
N ALA A 461 -3.64 9.65 23.99
CA ALA A 461 -5.05 9.19 23.98
C ALA A 461 -5.36 8.20 22.84
N LEU A 462 -4.72 8.34 21.68
CA LEU A 462 -4.79 7.39 20.56
C LEU A 462 -4.07 6.08 20.94
N ARG A 463 -2.93 6.17 21.63
CA ARG A 463 -2.19 5.02 22.15
C ARG A 463 -3.00 4.26 23.20
N ASP A 464 -3.73 4.94 24.06
CA ASP A 464 -4.61 4.36 25.09
C ASP A 464 -5.91 3.80 24.49
N ALA A 465 -6.53 4.50 23.54
CA ALA A 465 -7.69 4.01 22.80
C ALA A 465 -7.38 2.74 22.00
N LEU A 466 -6.15 2.60 21.47
CA LEU A 466 -5.66 1.39 20.82
C LEU A 466 -5.29 0.26 21.80
N GLY A 467 -5.05 0.59 23.08
CA GLY A 467 -4.76 -0.36 24.16
C GLY A 467 -5.99 -0.95 24.84
N ASN A 468 -7.09 -0.19 24.94
CA ASN A 468 -8.31 -0.56 25.68
C ASN A 468 -9.39 -1.26 24.82
N LEU A 469 -9.05 -1.75 23.63
CA LEU A 469 -10.00 -2.43 22.74
C LEU A 469 -10.08 -3.93 23.06
N ASP A 470 -10.79 -4.26 24.13
CA ASP A 470 -11.41 -5.58 24.28
C ASP A 470 -12.75 -5.57 23.52
N LEU A 471 -12.89 -6.43 22.51
CA LEU A 471 -14.10 -6.51 21.70
C LEU A 471 -14.57 -7.96 21.66
N GLY A 472 -15.60 -8.22 22.47
CA GLY A 472 -16.33 -9.47 22.49
C GLY A 472 -16.96 -9.83 21.15
N SER A 473 -17.17 -11.13 20.99
CA SER A 473 -17.75 -11.78 19.83
C SER A 473 -19.11 -11.21 19.42
N GLY A 474 -19.15 -10.54 18.28
CA GLY A 474 -20.37 -10.31 17.50
C GLY A 474 -20.12 -10.83 16.10
N GLY A 475 -20.53 -12.07 15.85
CA GLY A 475 -20.35 -12.73 14.56
C GLY A 475 -21.16 -12.03 13.47
N ILE A 476 -20.47 -11.70 12.37
CA ILE A 476 -21.03 -11.59 11.02
C ILE A 476 -19.93 -12.08 10.08
N ASP A 477 -19.76 -13.40 10.05
CA ASP A 477 -19.28 -14.08 8.85
C ASP A 477 -20.49 -14.15 7.92
N ASP A 478 -20.54 -13.24 6.96
CA ASP A 478 -21.15 -13.42 5.63
C ASP A 478 -21.26 -12.05 4.95
N ILE A 479 -20.25 -11.71 4.16
CA ILE A 479 -20.48 -10.89 2.96
C ILE A 479 -20.12 -11.80 1.80
N GLN A 480 -21.11 -12.56 1.36
CA GLN A 480 -21.21 -13.01 -0.02
C GLN A 480 -21.16 -11.76 -0.91
N SER A 481 -19.96 -11.42 -1.35
CA SER A 481 -19.77 -10.70 -2.61
C SER A 481 -19.56 -11.76 -3.68
N GLU A 482 -20.65 -12.46 -4.01
CA GLU A 482 -20.86 -12.86 -5.39
C GLU A 482 -20.73 -11.59 -6.24
N ASN A 483 -20.00 -11.69 -7.34
CA ASN A 483 -19.76 -10.56 -8.23
C ASN A 483 -21.05 -10.27 -9.01
N GLU A 484 -21.99 -9.58 -8.38
CA GLU A 484 -22.93 -8.73 -9.09
C GLU A 484 -22.14 -7.50 -9.56
N GLU A 485 -21.57 -7.62 -10.76
CA GLU A 485 -21.58 -6.47 -11.66
C GLU A 485 -23.03 -6.32 -12.12
N GLU A 486 -23.88 -5.75 -11.27
CA GLU A 486 -25.02 -5.00 -11.77
C GLU A 486 -24.43 -3.71 -12.35
N GLU A 487 -24.32 -3.67 -13.68
CA GLU A 487 -24.41 -2.40 -14.37
C GLU A 487 -25.77 -1.81 -13.98
N GLU A 488 -25.79 -0.83 -13.07
CA GLU A 488 -26.93 0.08 -12.94
C GLU A 488 -27.06 0.79 -14.29
N THR A 489 -27.87 0.22 -15.17
CA THR A 489 -28.43 0.89 -16.33
C THR A 489 -29.28 2.04 -15.81
N PHE A 490 -28.73 3.26 -15.88
CA PHE A 490 -29.53 4.47 -15.73
C PHE A 490 -30.61 4.46 -16.81
N GLU A 491 -31.87 4.25 -16.42
CA GLU A 491 -33.03 4.35 -17.30
C GLU A 491 -33.13 5.76 -17.88
N ASP A 492 -32.82 5.90 -19.16
CA ASP A 492 -33.18 7.06 -19.97
C ASP A 492 -34.66 6.94 -20.33
N THR A 493 -35.54 7.50 -19.51
CA THR A 493 -36.95 7.72 -19.90
C THR A 493 -37.07 9.07 -20.61
N CYS A 494 -37.08 9.00 -21.94
CA CYS A 494 -37.43 10.12 -22.80
C CYS A 494 -38.95 10.35 -22.74
N ALA A 495 -39.40 11.23 -21.84
CA ALA A 495 -40.67 11.92 -21.95
C ALA A 495 -40.39 13.42 -22.12
N THR A 496 -40.78 13.94 -23.27
CA THR A 496 -40.68 15.34 -23.67
C THR A 496 -41.43 16.24 -22.70
N GLU A 497 -40.72 17.17 -22.06
CA GLU A 497 -41.22 18.51 -21.72
C GLU A 497 -40.01 19.42 -21.43
N GLU A 498 -39.91 20.51 -22.18
CA GLU A 498 -38.90 21.56 -22.01
C GLU A 498 -38.99 22.15 -20.58
N VAL A 499 -37.86 22.35 -19.90
CA VAL A 499 -37.52 23.49 -19.01
C VAL A 499 -36.24 23.20 -18.19
N ASP A 500 -35.24 24.03 -18.46
CA ASP A 500 -34.15 24.54 -17.60
C ASP A 500 -33.07 23.60 -17.01
N GLY A 501 -31.81 23.93 -17.30
CA GLY A 501 -30.63 23.13 -16.99
C GLY A 501 -30.17 23.27 -15.54
N LYS A 502 -30.36 22.22 -14.72
CA LYS A 502 -29.78 22.11 -13.36
C LYS A 502 -29.80 20.66 -12.81
N ARG A 503 -29.17 19.68 -13.48
CA ARG A 503 -29.02 18.30 -12.92
C ARG A 503 -27.66 17.66 -13.28
N LYS A 504 -26.56 18.17 -12.70
CA LYS A 504 -25.27 17.43 -12.61
C LYS A 504 -24.66 17.49 -11.19
N HIS A 505 -25.41 17.99 -10.20
CA HIS A 505 -24.86 18.43 -8.91
C HIS A 505 -25.07 17.46 -7.73
N SER A 506 -25.79 16.33 -7.89
CA SER A 506 -26.18 15.44 -6.77
C SER A 506 -25.04 14.51 -6.32
N ILE A 507 -24.49 13.70 -7.23
CA ILE A 507 -23.49 12.65 -6.88
C ILE A 507 -22.21 13.24 -6.27
N TRP A 508 -21.79 14.42 -6.72
CA TRP A 508 -20.62 15.13 -6.20
C TRP A 508 -20.84 15.61 -4.77
N LYS A 509 -22.04 16.17 -4.49
CA LYS A 509 -22.41 16.64 -3.15
C LYS A 509 -22.56 15.45 -2.20
N ASP A 510 -23.09 14.32 -2.67
CA ASP A 510 -23.28 13.11 -1.86
C ASP A 510 -21.95 12.41 -1.54
N PHE A 511 -20.97 12.39 -2.44
CA PHE A 511 -19.63 11.83 -2.16
C PHE A 511 -18.81 12.73 -1.21
N VAL A 512 -18.80 14.04 -1.48
CA VAL A 512 -18.15 15.03 -0.61
C VAL A 512 -18.80 15.02 0.76
N ASN A 513 -20.14 15.01 0.82
CA ASN A 513 -20.87 14.86 2.06
C ASN A 513 -20.51 13.53 2.71
N ASN A 514 -20.59 12.36 2.09
CA ASN A 514 -20.25 11.09 2.73
C ASN A 514 -18.79 10.99 3.26
N ILE A 515 -17.83 11.70 2.66
CA ILE A 515 -16.46 11.84 3.20
C ILE A 515 -16.43 12.80 4.39
N CYS A 516 -17.09 13.95 4.29
CA CYS A 516 -17.15 14.97 5.34
C CYS A 516 -18.14 14.64 6.48
N THR A 517 -19.11 13.77 6.22
CA THR A 517 -20.24 13.33 7.06
C THR A 517 -20.04 11.85 7.40
N ASN A 518 -18.92 11.57 8.08
CA ASN A 518 -18.70 10.44 8.97
C ASN A 518 -18.64 9.01 8.38
N SER A 519 -19.48 8.54 7.45
CA SER A 519 -19.64 7.10 7.14
C SER A 519 -18.35 6.35 6.70
N ILE A 520 -17.51 6.93 5.83
CA ILE A 520 -16.23 6.31 5.39
C ILE A 520 -15.14 6.47 6.46
N LEU A 521 -15.17 7.56 7.24
CA LEU A 521 -14.25 7.81 8.35
C LEU A 521 -14.62 7.05 9.64
N ASP A 522 -15.85 6.54 9.72
CA ASP A 522 -16.39 5.89 10.92
C ASP A 522 -15.78 4.51 11.15
N THR A 523 -15.45 3.80 10.07
CA THR A 523 -14.85 2.47 10.14
C THR A 523 -13.32 2.52 10.08
N ARG A 524 -12.64 1.61 10.79
CA ARG A 524 -11.16 1.45 10.65
C ARG A 524 -10.78 1.11 9.21
N LYS A 525 -11.58 0.26 8.59
CA LYS A 525 -11.46 -0.19 7.20
C LYS A 525 -11.49 0.96 6.20
N GLY A 526 -12.38 1.95 6.39
CA GLY A 526 -12.50 3.10 5.50
C GLY A 526 -11.41 4.16 5.66
N ARG A 527 -10.66 4.13 6.77
CA ARG A 527 -9.53 5.05 7.03
C ARG A 527 -8.18 4.49 6.58
N ALA A 528 -7.90 3.23 6.92
CA ALA A 528 -6.65 2.57 6.57
C ALA A 528 -6.41 2.56 5.06
N GLY A 529 -5.15 2.66 4.64
CA GLY A 529 -4.79 2.40 3.25
C GLY A 529 -5.23 0.98 2.87
N CYS A 530 -5.74 0.79 1.66
CA CYS A 530 -6.21 -0.51 1.21
C CYS A 530 -5.64 -0.83 -0.16
N ILE A 531 -5.11 -2.04 -0.31
CA ILE A 531 -4.59 -2.57 -1.57
C ILE A 531 -5.13 -3.97 -1.83
N LEU A 532 -5.05 -4.43 -3.07
CA LEU A 532 -5.26 -5.84 -3.39
C LEU A 532 -4.14 -6.69 -2.79
N ASN A 533 -4.49 -7.86 -2.26
CA ASN A 533 -3.54 -8.71 -1.55
C ASN A 533 -2.56 -9.40 -2.51
N PRO A 534 -1.25 -9.07 -2.49
CA PRO A 534 -0.25 -9.75 -3.30
C PRO A 534 -0.08 -11.23 -2.87
N LEU A 535 -0.37 -11.57 -1.62
CA LEU A 535 -0.21 -12.92 -1.07
C LEU A 535 -1.40 -13.84 -1.37
N ARG A 536 -2.37 -13.37 -2.16
CA ARG A 536 -3.62 -14.10 -2.39
C ARG A 536 -3.39 -15.46 -3.02
N GLY A 537 -3.95 -16.51 -2.42
CA GLY A 537 -3.87 -17.90 -2.87
C GLY A 537 -2.54 -18.61 -2.58
N LEU A 538 -1.56 -17.94 -1.96
CA LEU A 538 -0.29 -18.58 -1.61
C LEU A 538 -0.47 -19.56 -0.43
N SER A 539 0.31 -20.64 -0.46
CA SER A 539 0.51 -21.50 0.70
C SER A 539 1.77 -21.07 1.46
N LEU A 540 1.59 -20.66 2.72
CA LEU A 540 2.66 -20.19 3.59
C LEU A 540 3.07 -21.31 4.56
N ILE A 541 4.30 -21.81 4.42
CA ILE A 541 4.85 -22.88 5.27
C ILE A 541 5.77 -22.27 6.33
N PRO A 542 5.56 -22.53 7.63
CA PRO A 542 6.47 -22.07 8.66
C PRO A 542 7.83 -22.79 8.52
N CYS A 543 8.93 -22.04 8.45
CA CYS A 543 10.24 -22.60 8.12
C CYS A 543 11.19 -22.60 9.33
N PHE A 544 11.45 -21.42 9.92
CA PHE A 544 12.35 -21.27 11.06
C PHE A 544 12.14 -19.91 11.76
N SER A 545 12.55 -19.89 13.02
CA SER A 545 12.68 -18.69 13.84
C SER A 545 13.95 -17.92 13.49
N PHE A 546 13.91 -16.60 13.37
CA PHE A 546 15.12 -15.77 13.17
C PHE A 546 16.16 -15.89 14.31
N SER A 547 15.78 -16.47 15.45
CA SER A 547 16.67 -16.75 16.57
C SER A 547 16.59 -18.24 16.94
N PRO A 548 17.72 -18.99 16.90
CA PRO A 548 17.79 -20.35 17.44
C PRO A 548 17.86 -20.38 18.99
N PHE A 549 17.81 -19.22 19.65
CA PHE A 549 18.01 -19.08 21.11
C PHE A 549 16.77 -18.55 21.86
N SER A 550 15.63 -18.36 21.20
CA SER A 550 14.39 -17.99 21.89
C SER A 550 13.73 -19.25 22.49
N PRO A 551 13.36 -19.24 23.79
CA PRO A 551 12.61 -20.35 24.37
C PRO A 551 11.25 -20.49 23.67
N THR A 552 10.83 -21.73 23.41
CA THR A 552 9.53 -22.11 22.82
C THR A 552 8.34 -21.90 23.76
N SER A 553 8.54 -21.23 24.89
CA SER A 553 7.44 -20.91 25.81
C SER A 553 6.63 -19.74 25.25
N PRO A 554 5.30 -19.85 25.12
CA PRO A 554 4.45 -18.72 24.76
C PRO A 554 4.68 -17.62 25.79
N SER A 555 5.21 -16.47 25.36
CA SER A 555 5.22 -15.28 26.21
C SER A 555 3.78 -14.83 26.42
N ASP A 556 3.34 -14.69 27.67
CA ASP A 556 2.02 -14.13 28.03
C ASP A 556 1.85 -12.64 27.68
N ASP A 557 2.82 -12.05 26.97
CA ASP A 557 2.82 -10.65 26.58
C ASP A 557 1.87 -10.44 25.38
N MET A 558 0.72 -9.81 25.64
CA MET A 558 -0.36 -9.56 24.67
C MET A 558 0.11 -8.85 23.40
N LEU A 559 1.23 -8.12 23.45
CA LEU A 559 1.82 -7.37 22.34
C LEU A 559 2.42 -8.27 21.22
N PHE A 560 2.62 -9.57 21.48
CA PHE A 560 3.38 -10.45 20.58
C PHE A 560 2.67 -11.75 20.17
N LYS A 561 1.43 -11.94 20.62
CA LYS A 561 0.65 -13.17 20.43
C LYS A 561 0.39 -13.52 18.95
N GLY A 562 0.34 -12.53 18.06
CA GLY A 562 0.09 -12.72 16.62
C GLY A 562 1.33 -12.88 15.74
N LEU A 563 2.55 -12.79 16.28
CA LEU A 563 3.78 -12.82 15.47
C LEU A 563 4.01 -14.15 14.73
N THR A 564 3.50 -15.25 15.29
CA THR A 564 3.59 -16.61 14.73
C THR A 564 2.46 -16.95 13.76
N GLU A 565 1.45 -16.08 13.64
CA GLU A 565 0.38 -16.32 12.69
C GLU A 565 0.79 -15.85 11.28
N PRO A 566 0.49 -16.63 10.23
CA PRO A 566 0.65 -16.18 8.86
C PRO A 566 -0.39 -15.11 8.51
N ALA A 567 -0.07 -14.31 7.49
CA ALA A 567 -1.01 -13.38 6.88
C ALA A 567 -2.12 -14.16 6.16
N PRO A 568 -3.35 -13.61 6.13
CA PRO A 568 -4.45 -14.23 5.40
C PRO A 568 -4.17 -14.21 3.89
N THR A 569 -4.13 -15.38 3.27
CA THR A 569 -3.92 -15.56 1.81
C THR A 569 -5.24 -15.77 1.07
N ASP A 570 -6.35 -15.96 1.77
CA ASP A 570 -7.71 -16.01 1.24
C ASP A 570 -8.30 -14.61 1.02
N SER A 571 -7.93 -13.64 1.87
CA SER A 571 -8.38 -12.26 1.77
C SER A 571 -8.04 -11.62 0.43
N LYS A 572 -9.03 -10.92 -0.16
CA LYS A 572 -8.87 -10.16 -1.41
C LYS A 572 -8.00 -8.89 -1.23
N THR A 573 -7.94 -8.34 -0.01
CA THR A 573 -7.31 -7.04 0.27
C THR A 573 -6.41 -7.06 1.50
N LEU A 574 -5.40 -6.19 1.51
CA LEU A 574 -4.60 -5.87 2.69
C LEU A 574 -4.89 -4.45 3.15
N TYR A 575 -4.89 -4.27 4.46
CA TYR A 575 -5.02 -2.97 5.12
C TYR A 575 -3.67 -2.52 5.63
N LEU A 576 -3.34 -1.28 5.31
CA LEU A 576 -2.04 -0.67 5.50
C LEU A 576 -2.21 0.56 6.39
N VAL A 577 -1.38 0.66 7.42
CA VAL A 577 -1.39 1.78 8.34
C VAL A 577 0.02 2.27 8.63
N ASP A 578 0.13 3.52 9.08
CA ASP A 578 1.38 4.12 9.56
C ASP A 578 2.06 3.22 10.62
N GLY A 579 3.36 3.01 10.46
CA GLY A 579 4.17 2.24 11.41
C GLY A 579 4.33 2.89 12.78
N GLY A 580 4.16 4.22 12.84
CA GLY A 580 4.24 4.99 14.08
C GLY A 580 3.15 4.63 15.09
N LEU A 581 2.06 3.95 14.66
CA LEU A 581 1.02 3.44 15.55
C LEU A 581 1.51 2.32 16.49
N THR A 582 2.60 1.62 16.12
CA THR A 582 3.18 0.56 16.95
C THR A 582 4.55 0.92 17.47
N PHE A 583 5.45 1.33 16.57
CA PHE A 583 6.83 1.60 16.90
C PHE A 583 7.37 2.74 16.02
N ASN A 584 7.80 3.83 16.64
CA ASN A 584 8.05 5.08 15.90
C ASN A 584 9.42 5.14 15.21
N LEU A 585 10.18 4.04 15.16
CA LEU A 585 11.49 3.95 14.50
C LEU A 585 11.50 2.80 13.47
N PRO A 586 11.90 3.03 12.19
CA PRO A 586 11.90 2.01 11.14
C PRO A 586 13.05 0.99 11.22
N PHE A 587 13.47 0.58 12.43
CA PHE A 587 14.51 -0.44 12.60
C PHE A 587 14.21 -1.77 11.89
N PRO A 588 12.97 -2.27 11.80
CA PRO A 588 12.70 -3.53 11.10
C PRO A 588 13.21 -3.58 9.66
N LEU A 589 13.29 -2.43 8.97
CA LEU A 589 13.89 -2.34 7.64
C LEU A 589 15.39 -2.62 7.67
N LEU A 590 16.12 -1.96 8.57
CA LEU A 590 17.58 -2.03 8.61
C LEU A 590 18.10 -3.23 9.41
N LEU A 591 17.29 -3.81 10.31
CA LEU A 591 17.61 -5.04 11.04
C LEU A 591 17.46 -6.30 10.19
N ARG A 592 16.99 -6.20 8.94
CA ARG A 592 16.99 -7.30 7.97
C ARG A 592 18.42 -7.89 7.87
N PRO A 593 18.65 -9.16 8.26
CA PRO A 593 20.02 -9.71 8.36
C PRO A 593 20.85 -9.59 7.09
N GLN A 594 20.19 -9.66 5.92
CA GLN A 594 20.84 -9.59 4.62
C GLN A 594 21.43 -8.21 4.29
N ARG A 595 21.02 -7.15 5.01
CA ARG A 595 21.64 -5.81 4.89
C ARG A 595 22.93 -5.68 5.68
N SER A 596 23.05 -6.41 6.79
CA SER A 596 24.27 -6.47 7.63
C SER A 596 24.78 -5.06 8.00
N ILE A 597 23.91 -4.24 8.57
CA ILE A 597 24.24 -2.88 9.01
C ILE A 597 25.21 -2.93 10.18
N ASP A 598 26.31 -2.18 10.10
CA ASP A 598 27.35 -2.10 11.14
C ASP A 598 27.12 -0.93 12.10
N LEU A 599 26.60 0.20 11.58
CA LEU A 599 26.37 1.42 12.35
C LEU A 599 25.01 2.04 12.02
N PHE A 600 24.27 2.39 13.07
CA PHE A 600 23.00 3.10 12.98
C PHE A 600 23.17 4.54 13.46
N ILE A 601 22.77 5.50 12.62
CA ILE A 601 22.67 6.91 12.98
C ILE A 601 21.18 7.24 13.09
N THR A 602 20.66 7.32 14.30
CA THR A 602 19.22 7.46 14.56
C THR A 602 18.86 8.87 14.97
N PHE A 603 17.87 9.43 14.29
CA PHE A 603 17.21 10.68 14.65
C PHE A 603 15.79 10.38 15.14
N ASP A 604 15.56 10.61 16.42
CA ASP A 604 14.27 10.40 17.07
C ASP A 604 13.56 11.75 17.31
N PHE A 605 12.41 11.90 16.68
CA PHE A 605 11.52 13.07 16.71
C PHE A 605 10.18 12.74 17.38
N SER A 606 10.12 11.61 18.09
CA SER A 606 8.94 11.19 18.85
C SER A 606 8.52 12.27 19.84
N SER A 607 7.22 12.41 20.03
CA SER A 607 6.68 13.32 21.03
C SER A 607 7.07 12.86 22.45
N ARG A 608 7.31 13.81 23.35
CA ARG A 608 7.76 13.54 24.73
C ARG A 608 7.00 14.44 25.69
N GLU A 609 6.42 13.90 26.76
CA GLU A 609 5.63 14.64 27.78
C GLU A 609 6.22 16.00 28.19
N ALA A 610 7.53 16.13 28.27
CA ALA A 610 8.20 17.42 28.39
C ALA A 610 9.62 17.35 27.80
N ASP A 611 10.24 18.52 27.60
CA ASP A 611 11.59 18.60 27.06
C ASP A 611 12.66 17.88 27.90
N HIS A 612 12.42 17.80 29.21
CA HIS A 612 13.29 17.14 30.17
C HIS A 612 13.02 15.62 30.30
N THR A 613 11.96 15.11 29.67
CA THR A 613 11.64 13.68 29.68
C THR A 613 12.67 12.91 28.86
N ALA A 614 13.15 11.79 29.41
CA ALA A 614 14.17 10.95 28.79
C ALA A 614 13.71 10.45 27.40
N PRO A 615 14.47 10.68 26.32
CA PRO A 615 14.05 10.41 24.94
C PRO A 615 14.27 8.95 24.51
N PHE A 616 14.15 8.00 25.44
CA PHE A 616 14.50 6.59 25.19
C PHE A 616 13.29 5.65 25.07
N LYS A 617 12.06 6.17 25.14
CA LYS A 617 10.81 5.39 25.06
C LYS A 617 10.82 4.42 23.88
N GLU A 618 11.10 4.91 22.68
CA GLU A 618 11.13 4.10 21.47
C GLU A 618 12.38 3.21 21.41
N LEU A 619 13.56 3.71 21.78
CA LEU A 619 14.77 2.88 21.82
C LEU A 619 14.68 1.72 22.83
N LEU A 620 13.96 1.88 23.94
CA LEU A 620 13.69 0.80 24.89
C LEU A 620 12.69 -0.22 24.33
N LEU A 621 11.69 0.23 23.56
CA LEU A 621 10.82 -0.68 22.80
C LEU A 621 11.62 -1.49 21.78
N LEU A 622 12.59 -0.87 21.10
CA LEU A 622 13.53 -1.59 20.24
C LEU A 622 14.29 -2.66 21.02
N ARG A 623 14.81 -2.35 22.22
CA ARG A 623 15.52 -3.35 23.03
C ARG A 623 14.62 -4.54 23.34
N LYS A 624 13.34 -4.32 23.64
CA LYS A 624 12.38 -5.41 23.79
C LYS A 624 12.30 -6.23 22.50
N VAL A 625 12.03 -5.58 21.36
CA VAL A 625 11.91 -6.21 20.02
C VAL A 625 13.21 -6.90 19.55
N GLY A 626 14.37 -6.40 19.96
CA GLY A 626 15.68 -6.73 19.41
C GLY A 626 16.63 -7.48 20.34
N SER A 627 16.21 -7.93 21.53
CA SER A 627 17.06 -8.60 22.55
C SER A 627 17.65 -9.97 22.15
N HIS A 628 17.82 -10.26 20.85
CA HIS A 628 18.39 -11.51 20.34
C HIS A 628 19.38 -11.33 19.18
N LYS A 629 20.06 -10.18 19.07
CA LYS A 629 21.22 -10.03 18.19
C LYS A 629 22.47 -9.66 18.95
#